data_AF-A0A840I0G0-F1
#
_entry.id   AF-A0A840I0G0-F1
#
_cell.length_a   1.000
_cell.length_b   1.000
_cell.length_c   1.000
_cell.angle_alpha   90.00
_cell.angle_beta   90.00
_cell.angle_gamma   90.00
#
_symmetry.space_group_name_H-M   'P 1'
#
loop_
_entity.id
_entity.type
_entity.pdbx_description
1 polymer ?
#
loop_
_entity_poly.entity_id
_entity_poly.type
_entity_poly.pdbx_seq_one_letter_code
_entity_poly.pdbx_strand_id
1 'polypeptide(L)'
;MGHNSVVPLTARKHEEGAFAVPLEGALENDEAAHDEAWPRNAANSWRAAKWLAGGILAAWLVGWPIGSTMGATAALGRFAFRLGYTIEVLLFALTTAALVLAGGRALAAGFRLEDSAERLRRAANSFAGTLGPNGTAARAEIGALNAEIDRALERLASAESMIRQQVRALDSAGAAIESGTAKSAERLEAERSALMNLTEEMNKEAEAFAEKIAERSRTASEAGSATEARLRETNETLDGQIERLEEISRRSLERFETLADSMAGRSEALAAQAEQQSEATAKLGENQSALLQAQSDLADHAKRIETLMKDQRQRAEKLAKAVADQTARLTRLGETAPKPKRRGAWRDILSAVERGLPARSESPAPADVKAAMDRLVERMHRFSLTMRTSLYGGPARDDLARFEGGERLIFVRELLEEDSSELRRRIATEAGRNAVFDSAVREFLGDFDALLQPLGAEGEGDEAIAETLKSPLGRLYVLVGTALGRFD
;
A
#
# COMPACT_ATOMS: atom_id res chain seq x y z
N MET A 1 4.07 -66.14 5.83
CA MET A 1 3.68 -66.01 4.41
C MET A 1 2.61 -64.93 4.33
N GLY A 2 2.94 -63.78 3.74
CA GLY A 2 2.13 -62.56 3.82
C GLY A 2 1.00 -62.53 2.80
N HIS A 3 -0.20 -62.18 3.27
CA HIS A 3 -1.32 -61.81 2.41
C HIS A 3 -1.49 -60.29 2.43
N ASN A 4 -1.18 -59.68 1.28
CA ASN A 4 -1.54 -58.31 0.92
C ASN A 4 -3.07 -58.22 0.75
N SER A 5 -3.74 -57.45 1.62
CA SER A 5 -5.12 -57.02 1.39
C SER A 5 -5.13 -55.73 0.60
N VAL A 6 -5.57 -55.81 -0.67
CA VAL A 6 -5.87 -54.67 -1.53
C VAL A 6 -7.23 -54.10 -1.12
N VAL A 7 -7.27 -52.83 -0.72
CA VAL A 7 -8.51 -52.08 -0.50
C VAL A 7 -8.80 -51.25 -1.76
N PRO A 8 -10.00 -51.36 -2.37
CA PRO A 8 -10.33 -50.60 -3.57
C PRO A 8 -10.73 -49.15 -3.24
N LEU A 9 -10.10 -48.21 -3.96
CA LEU A 9 -10.48 -46.80 -4.02
C LEU A 9 -11.81 -46.66 -4.78
N THR A 10 -12.91 -46.48 -4.06
CA THR A 10 -14.15 -45.95 -4.64
C THR A 10 -14.10 -44.43 -4.65
N ALA A 11 -14.23 -43.88 -5.86
CA ALA A 11 -14.26 -42.47 -6.21
C ALA A 11 -15.29 -41.68 -5.39
N ARG A 12 -14.80 -40.67 -4.66
CA ARG A 12 -15.65 -39.62 -4.06
C ARG A 12 -15.64 -38.42 -5.02
N LYS A 13 -16.72 -38.32 -5.77
CA LYS A 13 -17.06 -37.21 -6.66
C LYS A 13 -17.19 -35.93 -5.79
N HIS A 14 -16.25 -35.00 -5.93
CA HIS A 14 -16.35 -33.67 -5.34
C HIS A 14 -17.35 -32.87 -6.20
N GLU A 15 -18.54 -32.65 -5.68
CA GLU A 15 -19.45 -31.61 -6.17
C GLU A 15 -19.08 -30.31 -5.47
N GLU A 16 -18.36 -29.45 -6.20
CA GLU A 16 -18.16 -28.04 -5.85
C GLU A 16 -19.45 -27.27 -6.16
N GLY A 17 -20.39 -27.32 -5.22
CA GLY A 17 -21.58 -26.48 -5.20
C GLY A 17 -21.34 -25.24 -4.34
N ALA A 18 -21.30 -24.09 -5.00
CA ALA A 18 -21.20 -22.77 -4.40
C ALA A 18 -22.25 -22.53 -3.29
N PHE A 19 -21.78 -22.19 -2.10
CA PHE A 19 -22.55 -21.47 -1.07
C PHE A 19 -21.64 -20.41 -0.45
N ALA A 20 -21.40 -19.33 -1.19
CA ALA A 20 -20.90 -18.09 -0.62
C ALA A 20 -22.09 -17.41 0.08
N VAL A 21 -22.24 -17.66 1.38
CA VAL A 21 -23.15 -16.89 2.23
C VAL A 21 -22.52 -15.51 2.44
N PRO A 22 -23.20 -14.40 2.09
CA PRO A 22 -22.68 -13.06 2.32
C PRO A 22 -22.73 -12.77 3.82
N LEU A 23 -21.59 -12.91 4.50
CA LEU A 23 -21.43 -12.60 5.93
C LEU A 23 -21.22 -11.11 6.22
N GLU A 24 -21.16 -10.27 5.19
CA GLU A 24 -20.76 -8.86 5.32
C GLU A 24 -21.92 -7.92 5.71
N GLY A 25 -23.18 -8.35 5.56
CA GLY A 25 -24.37 -7.55 5.94
C GLY A 25 -24.96 -7.82 7.33
N ALA A 26 -24.42 -8.79 8.08
CA ALA A 26 -24.98 -9.20 9.38
C ALA A 26 -24.34 -8.47 10.57
N LEU A 27 -23.10 -7.99 10.44
CA LEU A 27 -22.40 -7.27 11.53
C LEU A 27 -22.78 -5.78 11.59
N GLU A 28 -23.10 -5.16 10.47
CA GLU A 28 -23.43 -3.72 10.39
C GLU A 28 -24.83 -3.40 10.96
N ASN A 29 -25.76 -4.36 10.94
CA ASN A 29 -27.11 -4.18 11.50
C ASN A 29 -27.19 -4.39 13.02
N ASP A 30 -26.25 -5.11 13.64
CA ASP A 30 -26.22 -5.31 15.10
C ASP A 30 -25.57 -4.11 15.84
N GLU A 31 -24.66 -3.38 15.17
CA GLU A 31 -24.05 -2.16 15.73
C GLU A 31 -25.04 -1.00 15.85
N ALA A 32 -25.90 -0.79 14.85
CA ALA A 32 -26.93 0.25 14.89
C ALA A 32 -28.01 0.00 15.98
N ALA A 33 -28.29 -1.26 16.30
CA ALA A 33 -29.26 -1.62 17.34
C ALA A 33 -28.73 -1.38 18.76
N HIS A 34 -27.42 -1.50 18.97
CA HIS A 34 -26.80 -1.35 20.29
C HIS A 34 -26.66 0.11 20.73
N ASP A 35 -26.43 1.04 19.80
CA ASP A 35 -26.25 2.47 20.10
C ASP A 35 -27.57 3.19 20.47
N GLU A 36 -28.73 2.69 20.04
CA GLU A 36 -30.04 3.25 20.46
C GLU A 36 -30.55 2.72 21.82
N ALA A 37 -30.12 1.54 22.25
CA ALA A 37 -30.67 0.88 23.44
C ALA A 37 -30.23 1.55 24.75
N TRP A 38 -29.03 2.14 24.79
CA TRP A 38 -28.42 2.68 26.02
C TRP A 38 -29.00 4.03 26.51
N PRO A 39 -29.22 5.07 25.67
CA PRO A 39 -29.82 6.32 26.13
C PRO A 39 -31.24 6.12 26.68
N ARG A 40 -31.95 5.09 26.19
CA ARG A 40 -33.25 4.68 26.73
C ARG A 40 -33.15 4.17 28.16
N ASN A 41 -32.10 3.42 28.51
CA ASN A 41 -31.92 2.85 29.86
C ASN A 41 -31.66 3.92 30.93
N ALA A 42 -30.82 4.92 30.64
CA ALA A 42 -30.58 6.04 31.56
C ALA A 42 -31.81 6.94 31.76
N ALA A 43 -32.59 7.16 30.69
CA ALA A 43 -33.86 7.87 30.79
C ALA A 43 -34.92 7.06 31.57
N ASN A 44 -34.88 5.72 31.47
CA ASN A 44 -35.78 4.84 32.19
C ASN A 44 -35.46 4.77 33.69
N SER A 45 -34.18 4.72 34.07
CA SER A 45 -33.78 4.68 35.49
C SER A 45 -34.14 5.98 36.22
N TRP A 46 -33.96 7.14 35.58
CA TRP A 46 -34.37 8.43 36.17
C TRP A 46 -35.90 8.54 36.30
N ARG A 47 -36.65 8.07 35.30
CA ARG A 47 -38.11 8.02 35.38
C ARG A 47 -38.56 7.08 36.49
N ALA A 48 -37.95 5.89 36.62
CA ALA A 48 -38.25 4.95 37.69
C ALA A 48 -37.97 5.55 39.08
N ALA A 49 -36.86 6.26 39.26
CA ALA A 49 -36.53 6.94 40.52
C ALA A 49 -37.57 8.02 40.89
N LYS A 50 -38.06 8.79 39.91
CA LYS A 50 -39.15 9.77 40.14
C LYS A 50 -40.45 9.10 40.56
N TRP A 51 -40.83 8.02 39.90
CA TRP A 51 -42.03 7.26 40.24
C TRP A 51 -41.92 6.62 41.62
N LEU A 52 -40.76 6.07 41.97
CA LEU A 52 -40.50 5.52 43.31
C LEU A 52 -40.57 6.60 44.38
N ALA A 53 -39.90 7.74 44.19
CA ALA A 53 -39.93 8.84 45.13
C ALA A 53 -41.36 9.39 45.32
N GLY A 54 -42.08 9.60 44.21
CA GLY A 54 -43.49 10.02 44.25
C GLY A 54 -44.40 8.99 44.92
N GLY A 55 -44.18 7.70 44.68
CA GLY A 55 -44.93 6.61 45.29
C GLY A 55 -44.70 6.51 46.80
N ILE A 56 -43.45 6.64 47.26
CA ILE A 56 -43.10 6.67 48.68
C ILE A 56 -43.76 7.88 49.36
N LEU A 57 -43.69 9.05 48.73
CA LEU A 57 -44.26 10.28 49.26
C LEU A 57 -45.79 10.19 49.32
N ALA A 58 -46.44 9.64 48.29
CA ALA A 58 -47.87 9.38 48.27
C ALA A 58 -48.29 8.33 49.32
N ALA A 59 -47.52 7.26 49.50
CA ALA A 59 -47.76 6.26 50.54
C ALA A 59 -47.68 6.88 51.94
N TRP A 60 -46.75 7.79 52.19
CA TRP A 60 -46.68 8.54 53.45
C TRP A 60 -47.81 9.57 53.59
N LEU A 61 -48.18 10.26 52.52
CA LEU A 61 -49.24 11.29 52.53
C LEU A 61 -50.66 10.72 52.66
N VAL A 62 -50.88 9.48 52.19
CA VAL A 62 -52.21 8.86 52.18
C VAL A 62 -52.31 7.71 53.17
N GLY A 63 -51.25 6.90 53.30
CA GLY A 63 -51.24 5.76 54.22
C GLY A 63 -51.19 6.17 55.68
N TRP A 64 -50.45 7.23 56.03
CA TRP A 64 -50.31 7.68 57.42
C TRP A 64 -51.63 8.21 58.03
N PRO A 65 -52.43 9.06 57.34
CA PRO A 65 -53.70 9.55 57.88
C PRO A 65 -54.72 8.42 57.95
N ILE A 66 -54.74 7.50 56.97
CA ILE A 66 -55.62 6.33 57.02
C ILE A 66 -55.24 5.43 58.21
N GLY A 67 -53.96 5.12 58.40
CA GLY A 67 -53.49 4.31 59.52
C GLY A 67 -53.79 4.93 60.88
N SER A 68 -53.54 6.23 61.03
CA SER A 68 -53.81 6.96 62.27
C SER A 68 -55.31 7.11 62.57
N THR A 69 -56.15 7.29 61.56
CA THR A 69 -57.61 7.33 61.73
C THR A 69 -58.19 5.96 62.06
N MET A 70 -57.71 4.88 61.42
CA MET A 70 -58.08 3.51 61.79
C MET A 70 -57.62 3.14 63.21
N GLY A 71 -56.41 3.53 63.60
CA GLY A 71 -55.93 3.33 64.96
C GLY A 71 -56.75 4.11 66.01
N ALA A 72 -57.08 5.37 65.72
CA ALA A 72 -57.90 6.19 66.61
C ALA A 72 -59.34 5.66 66.73
N THR A 73 -59.95 5.22 65.63
CA THR A 73 -61.29 4.64 65.64
C THR A 73 -61.34 3.33 66.43
N ALA A 74 -60.34 2.47 66.30
CA ALA A 74 -60.22 1.25 67.09
C ALA A 74 -60.05 1.54 68.59
N ALA A 75 -59.30 2.57 68.96
CA ALA A 75 -59.05 2.92 70.36
C ALA A 75 -60.23 3.63 71.04
N LEU A 76 -60.95 4.51 70.33
CA LEU A 76 -61.97 5.41 70.90
C LEU A 76 -63.42 4.96 70.61
N GLY A 77 -63.63 3.99 69.71
CA GLY A 77 -64.96 3.50 69.32
C GLY A 77 -65.81 4.52 68.56
N ARG A 78 -65.23 5.66 68.14
CA ARG A 78 -65.89 6.72 67.36
C ARG A 78 -65.00 7.16 66.21
N PHE A 79 -65.61 7.48 65.08
CA PHE A 79 -64.89 7.99 63.92
C PHE A 79 -64.38 9.41 64.16
N ALA A 80 -63.06 9.58 64.21
CA ALA A 80 -62.40 10.87 64.35
C ALA A 80 -61.29 11.00 63.31
N PHE A 81 -61.44 11.95 62.39
CA PHE A 81 -60.42 12.24 61.40
C PHE A 81 -59.29 13.07 62.02
N ARG A 82 -58.08 12.52 62.08
CA ARG A 82 -56.87 13.23 62.52
C ARG A 82 -55.82 13.08 61.44
N LEU A 83 -55.27 14.20 60.96
CA LEU A 83 -54.17 14.17 59.99
C LEU A 83 -52.91 13.51 60.57
N GLY A 84 -52.70 13.56 61.90
CA GLY A 84 -51.68 12.78 62.59
C GLY A 84 -50.22 13.08 62.21
N TYR A 85 -49.97 14.11 61.40
CA TYR A 85 -48.62 14.49 61.01
C TYR A 85 -47.95 15.31 62.10
N THR A 86 -46.96 14.72 62.75
CA THR A 86 -45.94 15.49 63.45
C THR A 86 -44.96 16.06 62.42
N ILE A 87 -44.37 17.22 62.72
CA ILE A 87 -43.38 17.86 61.85
C ILE A 87 -42.22 16.91 61.55
N GLU A 88 -41.82 16.10 62.53
CA GLU A 88 -40.76 15.09 62.41
C GLU A 88 -41.06 14.04 61.34
N VAL A 89 -42.29 13.54 61.30
CA VAL A 89 -42.74 12.57 60.30
C VAL A 89 -42.71 13.16 58.90
N LEU A 90 -43.15 14.42 58.75
CA LEU A 90 -43.16 15.09 57.45
C LEU A 90 -41.74 15.36 56.95
N LEU A 91 -40.83 15.76 57.85
CA LEU A 91 -39.40 15.91 57.54
C LEU A 91 -38.78 14.58 57.13
N PHE A 92 -39.09 13.48 57.83
CA PHE A 92 -38.57 12.15 57.50
C PHE A 92 -39.05 11.65 56.12
N ALA A 93 -40.32 11.88 55.78
CA ALA A 93 -40.84 11.53 54.47
C ALA A 93 -40.16 12.34 53.34
N LEU A 94 -39.93 13.64 53.58
CA LEU A 94 -39.30 14.53 52.61
C LEU A 94 -37.81 14.22 52.42
N THR A 95 -37.08 13.94 53.51
CA THR A 95 -35.66 13.54 53.43
C THR A 95 -35.50 12.18 52.76
N THR A 96 -36.37 11.22 53.03
CA THR A 96 -36.35 9.90 52.35
C THR A 96 -36.61 10.06 50.86
N ALA A 97 -37.60 10.86 50.46
CA ALA A 97 -37.87 11.13 49.05
C ALA A 97 -36.69 11.88 48.37
N ALA A 98 -36.07 12.84 49.06
CA ALA A 98 -34.91 13.56 48.57
C ALA A 98 -33.70 12.64 48.37
N LEU A 99 -33.45 11.70 49.30
CA LEU A 99 -32.38 10.70 49.18
C LEU A 99 -32.60 9.75 48.00
N VAL A 100 -33.84 9.30 47.77
CA VAL A 100 -34.18 8.45 46.61
C VAL A 100 -33.94 9.20 45.29
N LEU A 101 -34.31 10.48 45.22
CA LEU A 101 -34.04 11.32 44.05
C LEU A 101 -32.54 11.57 43.85
N ALA A 102 -31.80 11.85 44.92
CA ALA A 102 -30.35 12.04 44.87
C ALA A 102 -29.63 10.76 44.41
N GLY A 103 -30.01 9.60 44.94
CA GLY A 103 -29.49 8.30 44.52
C GLY A 103 -29.80 7.99 43.05
N GLY A 104 -31.03 8.27 42.60
CA GLY A 104 -31.40 8.13 41.20
C GLY A 104 -30.61 9.04 40.27
N ARG A 105 -30.30 10.27 40.70
CA ARG A 105 -29.47 11.22 39.95
C ARG A 105 -28.01 10.78 39.90
N ALA A 106 -27.47 10.26 41.00
CA ALA A 106 -26.11 9.73 41.08
C ALA A 106 -25.94 8.49 40.18
N LEU A 107 -26.90 7.56 40.18
CA LEU A 107 -26.89 6.40 39.28
C LEU A 107 -26.98 6.82 37.81
N ALA A 108 -27.84 7.79 37.48
CA ALA A 108 -27.94 8.32 36.12
C ALA A 108 -26.64 9.01 35.67
N ALA A 109 -25.93 9.69 36.58
CA ALA A 109 -24.62 10.25 36.31
C ALA A 109 -23.56 9.15 36.13
N GLY A 110 -23.61 8.08 36.94
CA GLY A 110 -22.73 6.91 36.80
C GLY A 110 -22.84 6.24 35.43
N PHE A 111 -24.05 5.98 34.96
CA PHE A 111 -24.25 5.39 33.62
C PHE A 111 -23.80 6.31 32.47
N ARG A 112 -23.87 7.63 32.67
CA ARG A 112 -23.33 8.61 31.69
C ARG A 112 -21.82 8.64 31.69
N LEU A 113 -21.19 8.49 32.85
CA LEU A 113 -19.73 8.41 32.96
C LEU A 113 -19.21 7.10 32.36
N GLU A 114 -19.92 5.99 32.56
CA GLU A 114 -19.60 4.70 31.94
C GLU A 114 -19.73 4.76 30.41
N ASP A 115 -20.79 5.37 29.88
CA ASP A 115 -20.94 5.64 28.44
C ASP A 115 -19.82 6.54 27.91
N SER A 116 -19.47 7.59 28.66
CA SER A 116 -18.37 8.48 28.27
C SER A 116 -17.03 7.74 28.27
N ALA A 117 -16.78 6.87 29.26
CA ALA A 117 -15.57 6.07 29.36
C ALA A 117 -15.50 5.01 28.27
N GLU A 118 -16.63 4.40 27.89
CA GLU A 118 -16.67 3.41 26.83
C GLU A 118 -16.56 4.03 25.44
N ARG A 119 -17.18 5.20 25.23
CA ARG A 119 -16.94 6.03 24.04
C ARG A 119 -15.49 6.48 23.95
N LEU A 120 -14.88 6.91 25.05
CA LEU A 120 -13.44 7.23 25.11
C LEU A 120 -12.57 6.01 24.81
N ARG A 121 -12.94 4.82 25.30
CA ARG A 121 -12.20 3.58 25.06
C ARG A 121 -12.35 3.09 23.61
N ARG A 122 -13.55 3.18 23.03
CA ARG A 122 -13.80 2.87 21.61
C ARG A 122 -13.13 3.90 20.70
N ALA A 123 -13.25 5.18 21.02
CA ALA A 123 -12.53 6.25 20.35
C ALA A 123 -11.02 6.04 20.43
N ALA A 124 -10.48 5.67 21.59
CA ALA A 124 -9.05 5.35 21.75
C ALA A 124 -8.62 4.11 20.94
N ASN A 125 -9.47 3.08 20.85
CA ASN A 125 -9.19 1.89 20.05
C ASN A 125 -9.31 2.16 18.54
N SER A 126 -10.28 2.96 18.10
CA SER A 126 -10.39 3.38 16.69
C SER A 126 -9.25 4.33 16.30
N PHE A 127 -8.85 5.23 17.21
CA PHE A 127 -7.64 6.05 17.09
C PHE A 127 -6.36 5.21 17.01
N ALA A 128 -6.28 4.13 17.79
CA ALA A 128 -5.12 3.22 17.77
C ALA A 128 -5.00 2.44 16.45
N GLY A 129 -6.13 2.16 15.78
CA GLY A 129 -6.16 1.53 14.46
C GLY A 129 -5.91 2.47 13.28
N THR A 130 -6.24 3.76 13.41
CA THR A 130 -6.12 4.76 12.31
C THR A 130 -4.86 5.62 12.36
N LEU A 131 -4.11 5.60 13.46
CA LEU A 131 -2.86 6.36 13.56
C LEU A 131 -1.63 5.56 13.10
N GLY A 132 -1.29 5.78 11.83
CA GLY A 132 0.11 5.85 11.42
C GLY A 132 0.88 6.99 12.13
N PRO A 133 2.09 7.35 11.66
CA PRO A 133 3.10 8.14 12.40
C PRO A 133 2.71 9.52 12.95
N ASN A 134 1.54 10.07 12.60
CA ASN A 134 1.08 11.39 13.04
C ASN A 134 0.36 11.40 14.41
N GLY A 135 0.29 10.26 15.10
CA GLY A 135 -0.40 10.10 16.39
C GLY A 135 0.27 10.75 17.61
N THR A 136 1.42 11.39 17.44
CA THR A 136 2.19 11.99 18.54
C THR A 136 1.56 13.28 19.07
N ALA A 137 0.98 14.10 18.19
CA ALA A 137 0.36 15.38 18.58
C ALA A 137 -0.92 15.17 19.42
N ALA A 138 -1.80 14.27 18.98
CA ALA A 138 -3.03 13.96 19.70
C ALA A 138 -2.76 13.23 21.04
N ARG A 139 -1.73 12.37 21.11
CA ARG A 139 -1.31 11.75 22.38
C ARG A 139 -0.71 12.76 23.35
N ALA A 140 0.01 13.76 22.86
CA ALA A 140 0.53 14.85 23.69
C ALA A 140 -0.62 15.72 24.24
N GLU A 141 -1.66 15.98 23.43
CA GLU A 141 -2.80 16.79 23.83
C GLU A 141 -3.73 16.08 24.84
N ILE A 142 -4.00 14.77 24.65
CA ILE A 142 -4.73 13.95 25.62
C ILE A 142 -3.93 13.78 26.92
N GLY A 143 -2.61 13.62 26.83
CA GLY A 143 -1.73 13.57 28.00
C GLY A 143 -1.76 14.86 28.82
N ALA A 144 -1.79 16.01 28.15
CA ALA A 144 -1.93 17.31 28.81
C ALA A 144 -3.28 17.46 29.52
N LEU A 145 -4.37 17.04 28.87
CA LEU A 145 -5.72 17.06 29.46
C LEU A 145 -5.81 16.19 30.72
N ASN A 146 -5.26 14.97 30.66
CA ASN A 146 -5.29 14.06 31.81
C ASN A 146 -4.49 14.61 33.00
N ALA A 147 -3.32 15.18 32.74
CA ALA A 147 -2.50 15.81 33.77
C ALA A 147 -3.16 17.04 34.41
N GLU A 148 -3.99 17.78 33.67
CA GLU A 148 -4.74 18.91 34.19
C GLU A 148 -5.96 18.48 35.03
N ILE A 149 -6.66 17.43 34.60
CA ILE A 149 -7.74 16.79 35.39
C ILE A 149 -7.19 16.24 36.70
N ASP A 150 -6.05 15.55 36.67
CA ASP A 150 -5.42 15.01 37.88
C ASP A 150 -5.05 16.12 38.86
N ARG A 151 -4.50 17.25 38.40
CA ARG A 151 -4.25 18.42 39.27
C ARG A 151 -5.52 19.04 39.84
N ALA A 152 -6.60 19.08 39.06
CA ALA A 152 -7.88 19.59 39.53
C ALA A 152 -8.47 18.67 40.62
N LEU A 153 -8.39 17.35 40.43
CA LEU A 153 -8.82 16.35 41.42
C LEU A 153 -7.97 16.41 42.69
N GLU A 154 -6.66 16.63 42.57
CA GLU A 154 -5.75 16.78 43.72
C GLU A 154 -6.04 18.06 44.52
N ARG A 155 -6.37 19.17 43.85
CA ARG A 155 -6.85 20.40 44.51
C ARG A 155 -8.21 20.20 45.19
N LEU A 156 -9.11 19.46 44.55
CA LEU A 156 -10.42 19.15 45.13
C LEU A 156 -10.29 18.25 46.37
N ALA A 157 -9.38 17.27 46.34
CA ALA A 157 -9.06 16.43 47.49
C ALA A 157 -8.40 17.24 48.63
N SER A 158 -7.56 18.22 48.30
CA SER A 158 -7.00 19.17 49.27
C SER A 158 -8.09 20.03 49.92
N ALA A 159 -9.02 20.58 49.12
CA ALA A 159 -10.17 21.33 49.62
C ALA A 159 -11.08 20.44 50.50
N GLU A 160 -11.32 19.19 50.10
CA GLU A 160 -12.08 18.22 50.90
C GLU A 160 -11.39 17.94 52.25
N SER A 161 -10.07 17.76 52.26
CA SER A 161 -9.28 17.60 53.48
C SER A 161 -9.42 18.81 54.41
N MET A 162 -9.34 20.02 53.84
CA MET A 162 -9.52 21.27 54.60
C MET A 162 -10.93 21.39 55.18
N ILE A 163 -11.98 21.02 54.42
CA ILE A 163 -13.36 20.97 54.90
C ILE A 163 -13.51 19.95 56.03
N ARG A 164 -12.96 18.73 55.89
CA ARG A 164 -12.99 17.72 56.96
C ARG A 164 -12.27 18.19 58.22
N GLN A 165 -11.15 18.90 58.06
CA GLN A 165 -10.42 19.50 59.18
C GLN A 165 -11.23 20.60 59.86
N GLN A 166 -11.90 21.46 59.09
CA GLN A 166 -12.79 22.50 59.63
C GLN A 166 -14.02 21.91 60.33
N VAL A 167 -14.65 20.87 59.78
CA VAL A 167 -15.79 20.19 60.44
C VAL A 167 -15.38 19.61 61.79
N ARG A 168 -14.19 18.99 61.89
CA ARG A 168 -13.67 18.50 63.18
C ARG A 168 -13.37 19.64 64.16
N ALA A 169 -12.86 20.77 63.68
CA ALA A 169 -12.66 21.96 64.49
C ALA A 169 -14.00 22.53 64.99
N LEU A 170 -15.04 22.50 64.15
CA LEU A 170 -16.40 22.92 64.47
C LEU A 170 -17.06 22.02 65.51
N ASP A 171 -16.89 20.69 65.40
CA ASP A 171 -17.37 19.73 66.40
C ASP A 171 -16.67 19.96 67.75
N SER A 172 -15.36 20.20 67.73
CA SER A 172 -14.56 20.56 68.90
C SER A 172 -15.00 21.90 69.51
N ALA A 173 -15.31 22.91 68.69
CA ALA A 173 -15.81 24.20 69.14
C ALA A 173 -17.23 24.07 69.69
N GLY A 174 -18.08 23.23 69.09
CA GLY A 174 -19.42 22.88 69.57
C GLY A 174 -19.39 22.28 70.98
N ALA A 175 -18.49 21.34 71.24
CA ALA A 175 -18.28 20.78 72.57
C ALA A 175 -17.79 21.83 73.60
N ALA A 176 -16.97 22.80 73.17
CA ALA A 176 -16.52 23.90 74.03
C ALA A 176 -17.60 24.98 74.25
N ILE A 177 -18.54 25.15 73.33
CA ILE A 177 -19.73 25.99 73.46
C ILE A 177 -20.69 25.38 74.49
N GLU A 178 -20.86 24.06 74.46
CA GLU A 178 -21.64 23.30 75.44
C GLU A 178 -21.10 23.46 76.87
N SER A 179 -19.80 23.77 77.03
CA SER A 179 -19.16 24.05 78.33
C SER A 179 -19.23 25.52 78.78
N GLY A 180 -19.87 26.41 78.00
CA GLY A 180 -20.31 27.74 78.38
C GLY A 180 -19.22 28.79 78.69
N THR A 181 -18.86 29.63 77.72
CA THR A 181 -18.33 31.01 77.96
C THR A 181 -18.54 31.92 76.74
N ALA A 182 -18.73 33.22 76.97
CA ALA A 182 -18.96 34.26 75.96
C ALA A 182 -17.87 34.38 74.86
N LYS A 183 -16.69 33.79 75.08
CA LYS A 183 -15.57 33.75 74.13
C LYS A 183 -15.82 32.83 72.91
N SER A 184 -16.83 31.96 73.00
CA SER A 184 -17.18 31.03 71.94
C SER A 184 -18.06 31.66 70.85
N ALA A 185 -18.84 32.71 71.17
CA ALA A 185 -19.63 33.44 70.19
C ALA A 185 -18.74 34.21 69.20
N GLU A 186 -17.70 34.88 69.70
CA GLU A 186 -16.74 35.62 68.88
C GLU A 186 -15.93 34.70 67.94
N ARG A 187 -15.55 33.50 68.41
CA ARG A 187 -14.90 32.49 67.56
C ARG A 187 -15.84 31.94 66.48
N LEU A 188 -17.11 31.69 66.83
CA LEU A 188 -18.10 31.17 65.88
C LEU A 188 -18.45 32.21 64.79
N GLU A 189 -18.43 33.49 65.13
CA GLU A 189 -18.65 34.58 64.19
C GLU A 189 -17.45 34.77 63.25
N ALA A 190 -16.22 34.66 63.76
CA ALA A 190 -15.01 34.63 62.94
C ALA A 190 -14.96 33.40 62.00
N GLU A 191 -15.34 32.21 62.47
CA GLU A 191 -15.44 31.00 61.63
C GLU A 191 -16.57 31.08 60.61
N ARG A 192 -17.73 31.65 60.95
CA ARG A 192 -18.80 31.92 59.97
C ARG A 192 -18.32 32.85 58.87
N SER A 193 -17.60 33.91 59.22
CA SER A 193 -17.01 34.81 58.23
C SER A 193 -15.98 34.10 57.34
N ALA A 194 -15.17 33.19 57.92
CA ALA A 194 -14.20 32.41 57.16
C ALA A 194 -14.87 31.39 56.22
N LEU A 195 -15.93 30.71 56.67
CA LEU A 195 -16.72 29.80 55.84
C LEU A 195 -17.45 30.54 54.72
N MET A 196 -17.98 31.74 55.00
CA MET A 196 -18.65 32.55 53.99
C MET A 196 -17.67 33.01 52.91
N ASN A 197 -16.46 33.44 53.30
CA ASN A 197 -15.38 33.77 52.36
C ASN A 197 -14.93 32.54 51.56
N LEU A 198 -14.74 31.38 52.20
CA LEU A 198 -14.37 30.14 51.51
C LEU A 198 -15.46 29.70 50.52
N THR A 199 -16.73 29.83 50.89
CA THR A 199 -17.85 29.48 50.01
C THR A 199 -17.93 30.45 48.83
N GLU A 200 -17.67 31.74 49.05
CA GLU A 200 -17.62 32.75 47.98
C GLU A 200 -16.43 32.52 47.04
N GLU A 201 -15.27 32.14 47.59
CA GLU A 201 -14.08 31.77 46.82
C GLU A 201 -14.31 30.48 46.01
N MET A 202 -14.89 29.44 46.63
CA MET A 202 -15.29 28.21 45.94
C MET A 202 -16.32 28.48 44.85
N ASN A 203 -17.27 29.40 45.06
CA ASN A 203 -18.28 29.71 44.07
C ASN A 203 -17.68 30.49 42.88
N LYS A 204 -16.76 31.44 43.14
CA LYS A 204 -15.99 32.13 42.09
C LYS A 204 -15.11 31.15 41.30
N GLU A 205 -14.46 30.22 41.98
CA GLU A 205 -13.60 29.22 41.33
C GLU A 205 -14.42 28.20 40.53
N ALA A 206 -15.59 27.80 41.02
CA ALA A 206 -16.53 26.94 40.30
C ALA A 206 -17.11 27.63 39.05
N GLU A 207 -17.45 28.92 39.12
CA GLU A 207 -17.89 29.71 37.96
C GLU A 207 -16.78 29.85 36.92
N ALA A 208 -15.55 30.17 37.35
CA ALA A 208 -14.39 30.24 36.47
C ALA A 208 -14.05 28.88 35.83
N PHE A 209 -14.24 27.78 36.56
CA PHE A 209 -14.06 26.43 36.03
C PHE A 209 -15.15 26.07 35.01
N ALA A 210 -16.41 26.41 35.28
CA ALA A 210 -17.52 26.20 34.36
C ALA A 210 -17.34 27.01 33.06
N GLU A 211 -16.86 28.25 33.16
CA GLU A 211 -16.55 29.11 32.01
C GLU A 211 -15.43 28.49 31.15
N LYS A 212 -14.33 28.04 31.76
CA LYS A 212 -13.24 27.36 31.04
C LYS A 212 -13.68 26.05 30.39
N ILE A 213 -14.55 25.27 31.05
CA ILE A 213 -15.11 24.06 30.45
C ILE A 213 -15.98 24.41 29.24
N ALA A 214 -16.81 25.45 29.33
CA ALA A 214 -17.66 25.88 28.24
C ALA A 214 -16.84 26.39 27.04
N GLU A 215 -15.81 27.21 27.31
CA GLU A 215 -14.88 27.71 26.29
C GLU A 215 -14.12 26.54 25.63
N ARG A 216 -13.57 25.63 26.42
CA ARG A 216 -12.82 24.48 25.90
C ARG A 216 -13.73 23.51 25.13
N SER A 217 -14.96 23.27 25.59
CA SER A 217 -15.97 22.46 24.89
C SER A 217 -16.35 23.09 23.55
N ARG A 218 -16.43 24.42 23.48
CA ARG A 218 -16.66 25.16 22.22
C ARG A 218 -15.49 25.01 21.27
N THR A 219 -14.25 25.21 21.73
CA THR A 219 -13.06 25.01 20.89
C THR A 219 -12.91 23.57 20.39
N ALA A 220 -13.25 22.58 21.23
CA ALA A 220 -13.25 21.17 20.84
C ALA A 220 -14.35 20.87 19.80
N SER A 221 -15.54 21.49 19.93
CA SER A 221 -16.61 21.36 18.94
C SER A 221 -16.25 22.00 17.60
N GLU A 222 -15.56 23.14 17.60
CA GLU A 222 -15.08 23.82 16.39
C GLU A 222 -13.94 23.03 15.72
N ALA A 223 -13.04 22.43 16.50
CA ALA A 223 -12.02 21.51 15.97
C ALA A 223 -12.65 20.23 15.40
N GLY A 224 -13.70 19.71 16.04
CA GLY A 224 -14.48 18.57 15.56
C GLY A 224 -15.16 18.84 14.21
N SER A 225 -15.86 19.96 14.08
CA SER A 225 -16.52 20.33 12.82
C SER A 225 -15.52 20.58 11.68
N ALA A 226 -14.36 21.17 11.98
CA ALA A 226 -13.28 21.31 11.01
C ALA A 226 -12.72 19.95 10.55
N THR A 227 -12.67 18.97 11.45
CA THR A 227 -12.24 17.60 11.14
C THR A 227 -13.29 16.87 10.30
N GLU A 228 -14.58 17.00 10.62
CA GLU A 228 -15.67 16.46 9.80
C GLU A 228 -15.70 17.08 8.39
N ALA A 229 -15.46 18.39 8.27
CA ALA A 229 -15.36 19.05 6.97
C ALA A 229 -14.20 18.49 6.13
N ARG A 230 -13.03 18.28 6.73
CA ARG A 230 -11.87 17.65 6.06
C ARG A 230 -12.14 16.19 5.68
N LEU A 231 -12.83 15.43 6.53
CA LEU A 231 -13.24 14.06 6.21
C LEU A 231 -14.19 14.02 5.03
N ARG A 232 -15.12 14.98 4.94
CA ARG A 232 -16.05 15.11 3.81
C ARG A 232 -15.30 15.44 2.51
N GLU A 233 -14.39 16.40 2.54
CA GLU A 233 -13.51 16.74 1.41
C GLU A 233 -12.63 15.55 0.99
N THR A 234 -12.12 14.78 1.95
CA THR A 234 -11.33 13.58 1.68
C THR A 234 -12.18 12.50 1.02
N ASN A 235 -13.42 12.29 1.49
CA ASN A 235 -14.36 11.34 0.87
C ASN A 235 -14.73 11.76 -0.55
N GLU A 236 -15.03 13.03 -0.79
CA GLU A 236 -15.27 13.54 -2.15
C GLU A 236 -14.04 13.34 -3.07
N THR A 237 -12.83 13.49 -2.52
CA THR A 237 -11.59 13.21 -3.24
C THR A 237 -11.42 11.72 -3.54
N LEU A 238 -11.77 10.83 -2.60
CA LEU A 238 -11.73 9.38 -2.76
C LEU A 238 -12.75 8.91 -3.81
N ASP A 239 -13.98 9.42 -3.77
CA ASP A 239 -15.01 9.14 -4.78
C ASP A 239 -14.50 9.54 -6.17
N GLY A 240 -13.91 10.74 -6.30
CA GLY A 240 -13.29 11.17 -7.56
C GLY A 240 -12.03 10.37 -7.95
N GLN A 241 -11.37 9.68 -7.03
CA GLN A 241 -10.31 8.73 -7.36
C GLN A 241 -10.88 7.40 -7.85
N ILE A 242 -11.97 6.92 -7.26
CA ILE A 242 -12.68 5.69 -7.66
C ILE A 242 -13.23 5.85 -9.08
N GLU A 243 -13.91 6.96 -9.39
CA GLU A 243 -14.42 7.22 -10.76
C GLU A 243 -13.28 7.22 -11.81
N ARG A 244 -12.14 7.83 -11.48
CA ARG A 244 -10.95 7.81 -12.35
C ARG A 244 -10.39 6.40 -12.53
N LEU A 245 -10.44 5.57 -11.50
CA LEU A 245 -9.96 4.19 -11.53
C LEU A 245 -10.89 3.30 -12.37
N GLU A 246 -12.21 3.50 -12.26
CA GLU A 246 -13.20 2.88 -13.13
C GLU A 246 -13.00 3.28 -14.60
N GLU A 247 -12.75 4.56 -14.88
CA GLU A 247 -12.49 5.02 -16.24
C GLU A 247 -11.19 4.43 -16.80
N ILE A 248 -10.12 4.38 -16.00
CA ILE A 248 -8.86 3.73 -16.38
C ILE A 248 -9.07 2.23 -16.65
N SER A 249 -9.84 1.54 -15.80
CA SER A 249 -10.18 0.13 -15.98
C SER A 249 -10.93 -0.10 -17.29
N ARG A 250 -11.94 0.74 -17.58
CA ARG A 250 -12.71 0.69 -18.83
C ARG A 250 -11.83 0.94 -20.06
N ARG A 251 -10.95 1.95 -20.03
CA ARG A 251 -9.97 2.18 -21.12
C ARG A 251 -8.97 1.03 -21.26
N SER A 252 -8.59 0.40 -20.15
CA SER A 252 -7.68 -0.76 -20.18
C SER A 252 -8.34 -1.95 -20.82
N LEU A 253 -9.62 -2.21 -20.50
CA LEU A 253 -10.43 -3.25 -21.14
C LEU A 253 -10.52 -3.03 -22.67
N GLU A 254 -10.84 -1.81 -23.09
CA GLU A 254 -10.91 -1.44 -24.52
C GLU A 254 -9.56 -1.64 -25.24
N ARG A 255 -8.45 -1.31 -24.56
CA ARG A 255 -7.10 -1.58 -25.07
C ARG A 255 -6.78 -3.08 -25.15
N PHE A 256 -7.25 -3.87 -24.19
CA PHE A 256 -7.07 -5.33 -24.23
C PHE A 256 -7.88 -5.97 -25.34
N GLU A 257 -9.12 -5.52 -25.59
CA GLU A 257 -9.93 -5.96 -26.73
C GLU A 257 -9.25 -5.60 -28.06
N THR A 258 -8.79 -4.35 -28.19
CA THR A 258 -8.04 -3.91 -29.39
C THR A 258 -6.76 -4.73 -29.59
N LEU A 259 -6.04 -5.05 -28.50
CA LEU A 259 -4.85 -5.89 -28.55
C LEU A 259 -5.19 -7.32 -28.95
N ALA A 260 -6.26 -7.89 -28.39
CA ALA A 260 -6.73 -9.23 -28.72
C ALA A 260 -7.12 -9.34 -30.21
N ASP A 261 -7.83 -8.35 -30.74
CA ASP A 261 -8.16 -8.25 -32.17
C ASP A 261 -6.89 -8.14 -33.03
N SER A 262 -5.91 -7.33 -32.60
CA SER A 262 -4.63 -7.21 -33.32
C SER A 262 -3.83 -8.51 -33.32
N MET A 263 -3.88 -9.30 -32.23
CA MET A 263 -3.22 -10.59 -32.12
C MET A 263 -3.93 -11.66 -32.94
N ALA A 264 -5.26 -11.66 -32.97
CA ALA A 264 -6.05 -12.51 -33.84
C ALA A 264 -5.71 -12.23 -35.31
N GLY A 265 -5.68 -10.95 -35.73
CA GLY A 265 -5.30 -10.56 -37.09
C GLY A 265 -3.85 -10.92 -37.44
N ARG A 266 -2.89 -10.77 -36.51
CA ARG A 266 -1.50 -11.22 -36.71
C ARG A 266 -1.40 -12.73 -36.81
N SER A 267 -2.14 -13.48 -36.01
CA SER A 267 -2.17 -14.95 -36.06
C SER A 267 -2.69 -15.44 -37.41
N GLU A 268 -3.75 -14.80 -37.93
CA GLU A 268 -4.29 -15.11 -39.26
C GLU A 268 -3.29 -14.76 -40.37
N ALA A 269 -2.63 -13.60 -40.28
CA ALA A 269 -1.57 -13.21 -41.22
C ALA A 269 -0.37 -14.17 -41.18
N LEU A 270 0.04 -14.63 -39.99
CA LEU A 270 1.10 -15.62 -39.83
C LEU A 270 0.71 -16.98 -40.39
N ALA A 271 -0.55 -17.41 -40.21
CA ALA A 271 -1.07 -18.63 -40.82
C ALA A 271 -1.03 -18.55 -42.35
N ALA A 272 -1.49 -17.43 -42.93
CA ALA A 272 -1.42 -17.19 -44.37
C ALA A 272 0.04 -17.13 -44.88
N GLN A 273 0.95 -16.54 -44.11
CA GLN A 273 2.37 -16.48 -44.45
C GLN A 273 3.03 -17.88 -44.38
N ALA A 274 2.67 -18.70 -43.39
CA ALA A 274 3.14 -20.07 -43.27
C ALA A 274 2.64 -20.94 -44.43
N GLU A 275 1.40 -20.74 -44.87
CA GLU A 275 0.84 -21.42 -46.04
C GLU A 275 1.58 -21.02 -47.34
N GLN A 276 1.82 -19.71 -47.54
CA GLN A 276 2.65 -19.22 -48.65
C GLN A 276 4.08 -19.75 -48.60
N GLN A 277 4.68 -19.84 -47.42
CA GLN A 277 6.02 -20.38 -47.25
C GLN A 277 6.05 -21.88 -47.55
N SER A 278 5.05 -22.64 -47.12
CA SER A 278 4.87 -24.05 -47.45
C SER A 278 4.75 -24.24 -48.96
N GLU A 279 3.92 -23.44 -49.64
CA GLU A 279 3.77 -23.49 -51.10
C GLU A 279 5.07 -23.13 -51.82
N ALA A 280 5.81 -22.13 -51.33
CA ALA A 280 7.13 -21.77 -51.86
C ALA A 280 8.15 -22.90 -51.66
N THR A 281 8.15 -23.58 -50.51
CA THR A 281 9.02 -24.74 -50.26
C THR A 281 8.64 -25.93 -51.14
N ALA A 282 7.35 -26.16 -51.40
CA ALA A 282 6.90 -27.19 -52.33
C ALA A 282 7.40 -26.92 -53.76
N LYS A 283 7.26 -25.68 -54.24
CA LYS A 283 7.79 -25.23 -55.55
C LYS A 283 9.31 -25.33 -55.64
N LEU A 284 10.03 -25.02 -54.55
CA LEU A 284 11.48 -25.22 -54.48
C LEU A 284 11.86 -26.71 -54.58
N GLY A 285 11.12 -27.59 -53.92
CA GLY A 285 11.29 -29.04 -54.03
C GLY A 285 11.07 -29.55 -55.45
N GLU A 286 10.01 -29.09 -56.13
CA GLU A 286 9.77 -29.41 -57.55
C GLU A 286 10.91 -28.92 -58.44
N ASN A 287 11.35 -27.66 -58.28
CA ASN A 287 12.48 -27.12 -59.04
C ASN A 287 13.79 -27.87 -58.79
N GLN A 288 14.05 -28.28 -57.55
CA GLN A 288 15.23 -29.09 -57.22
C GLN A 288 15.17 -30.46 -57.89
N SER A 289 13.99 -31.09 -57.94
CA SER A 289 13.79 -32.36 -58.65
C SER A 289 13.99 -32.20 -60.16
N ALA A 290 13.47 -31.13 -60.76
CA ALA A 290 13.66 -30.81 -62.18
C ALA A 290 15.14 -30.51 -62.50
N LEU A 291 15.85 -29.84 -61.60
CA LEU A 291 17.29 -29.59 -61.73
C LEU A 291 18.12 -30.88 -61.69
N LEU A 292 17.80 -31.80 -60.77
CA LEU A 292 18.47 -33.10 -60.69
C LEU A 292 18.23 -33.92 -61.96
N GLN A 293 17.00 -33.88 -62.50
CA GLN A 293 16.66 -34.54 -63.75
C GLN A 293 17.42 -33.92 -64.94
N ALA A 294 17.47 -32.59 -65.02
CA ALA A 294 18.25 -31.89 -66.06
C ALA A 294 19.76 -32.19 -65.97
N GLN A 295 20.33 -32.32 -64.77
CA GLN A 295 21.72 -32.74 -64.58
C GLN A 295 21.96 -34.18 -65.04
N SER A 296 21.02 -35.09 -64.77
CA SER A 296 21.06 -36.47 -65.27
C SER A 296 21.04 -36.49 -66.81
N ASP A 297 20.11 -35.76 -67.42
CA ASP A 297 20.01 -35.68 -68.88
C ASP A 297 21.29 -35.10 -69.50
N LEU A 298 21.86 -34.05 -68.90
CA LEU A 298 23.14 -33.48 -69.31
C LEU A 298 24.29 -34.49 -69.23
N ALA A 299 24.34 -35.32 -68.17
CA ALA A 299 25.34 -36.37 -68.04
C ALA A 299 25.19 -37.44 -69.14
N ASP A 300 23.96 -37.80 -69.51
CA ASP A 300 23.70 -38.75 -70.59
C ASP A 300 24.01 -38.15 -71.97
N HIS A 301 23.70 -36.87 -72.18
CA HIS A 301 24.13 -36.12 -73.37
C HIS A 301 25.67 -36.05 -73.46
N ALA A 302 26.37 -35.82 -72.36
CA ALA A 302 27.83 -35.82 -72.32
C ALA A 302 28.40 -37.19 -72.69
N LYS A 303 27.84 -38.30 -72.19
CA LYS A 303 28.23 -39.67 -72.59
C LYS A 303 27.97 -39.93 -74.08
N ARG A 304 26.84 -39.45 -74.62
CA ARG A 304 26.53 -39.53 -76.05
C ARG A 304 27.53 -38.74 -76.90
N ILE A 305 27.90 -37.54 -76.47
CA ILE A 305 28.92 -36.73 -77.15
C ILE A 305 30.27 -37.43 -77.07
N GLU A 306 30.64 -38.02 -75.93
CA GLU A 306 31.90 -38.77 -75.79
C GLU A 306 31.94 -39.98 -76.73
N THR A 307 30.84 -40.73 -76.85
CA THR A 307 30.73 -41.85 -77.80
C THR A 307 30.79 -41.37 -79.25
N LEU A 308 30.07 -40.29 -79.60
CA LEU A 308 30.16 -39.67 -80.92
C LEU A 308 31.58 -39.16 -81.22
N MET A 309 32.28 -38.57 -80.25
CA MET A 309 33.66 -38.12 -80.40
C MET A 309 34.64 -39.27 -80.53
N LYS A 310 34.45 -40.38 -79.79
CA LYS A 310 35.23 -41.62 -79.98
C LYS A 310 35.02 -42.18 -81.38
N ASP A 311 33.78 -42.20 -81.88
CA ASP A 311 33.46 -42.67 -83.22
C ASP A 311 34.03 -41.72 -84.29
N GLN A 312 33.91 -40.40 -84.10
CA GLN A 312 34.56 -39.42 -84.98
C GLN A 312 36.08 -39.54 -84.95
N ARG A 313 36.70 -39.79 -83.79
CA ARG A 313 38.15 -39.99 -83.68
C ARG A 313 38.57 -41.27 -84.39
N GLN A 314 37.83 -42.37 -84.25
CA GLN A 314 38.08 -43.59 -85.02
C GLN A 314 37.91 -43.38 -86.52
N ARG A 315 36.87 -42.65 -86.95
CA ARG A 315 36.66 -42.29 -88.36
C ARG A 315 37.76 -41.37 -88.85
N ALA A 316 38.20 -40.41 -88.04
CA ALA A 316 39.30 -39.50 -88.34
C ALA A 316 40.64 -40.22 -88.37
N GLU A 317 40.88 -41.25 -87.54
CA GLU A 317 42.06 -42.10 -87.61
C GLU A 317 42.03 -42.99 -88.84
N LYS A 318 40.87 -43.55 -89.21
CA LYS A 318 40.69 -44.28 -90.48
C LYS A 318 40.91 -43.37 -91.69
N LEU A 319 40.35 -42.15 -91.65
CA LEU A 319 40.58 -41.13 -92.67
C LEU A 319 42.02 -40.66 -92.66
N ALA A 320 42.64 -40.43 -91.52
CA ALA A 320 44.05 -40.04 -91.42
C ALA A 320 44.96 -41.16 -91.89
N LYS A 321 44.59 -42.43 -91.72
CA LYS A 321 45.31 -43.57 -92.27
C LYS A 321 45.11 -43.67 -93.78
N ALA A 322 43.88 -43.51 -94.28
CA ALA A 322 43.58 -43.49 -95.71
C ALA A 322 44.23 -42.29 -96.41
N VAL A 323 44.20 -41.12 -95.78
CA VAL A 323 44.89 -39.89 -96.20
C VAL A 323 46.38 -40.10 -96.06
N ALA A 324 46.92 -40.70 -94.99
CA ALA A 324 48.35 -41.01 -94.91
C ALA A 324 48.79 -42.03 -95.97
N ASP A 325 47.92 -42.95 -96.41
CA ASP A 325 48.18 -43.84 -97.53
C ASP A 325 48.08 -43.08 -98.88
N GLN A 326 47.14 -42.15 -99.01
CA GLN A 326 47.01 -41.24 -100.15
C GLN A 326 48.15 -40.20 -100.20
N THR A 327 48.62 -39.77 -99.04
CA THR A 327 49.74 -38.85 -98.81
C THR A 327 51.03 -39.63 -98.98
N ALA A 328 51.17 -40.89 -98.57
CA ALA A 328 52.32 -41.71 -98.96
C ALA A 328 52.37 -41.92 -100.49
N ARG A 329 51.21 -41.97 -101.16
CA ARG A 329 51.12 -41.92 -102.63
C ARG A 329 51.44 -40.54 -103.22
N LEU A 330 51.09 -39.44 -102.56
CA LEU A 330 51.34 -38.05 -102.99
C LEU A 330 52.71 -37.49 -102.55
N THR A 331 53.33 -38.02 -101.50
CA THR A 331 54.68 -37.72 -100.99
C THR A 331 55.74 -38.47 -101.79
N ARG A 332 55.35 -39.51 -102.55
CA ARG A 332 56.11 -39.92 -103.74
C ARG A 332 56.12 -38.85 -104.86
N LEU A 333 55.36 -37.77 -104.72
CA LEU A 333 55.16 -36.74 -105.75
C LEU A 333 55.27 -35.28 -105.25
N GLY A 334 55.72 -35.00 -104.01
CA GLY A 334 55.74 -33.61 -103.55
C GLY A 334 56.46 -33.36 -102.22
N GLU A 335 57.71 -32.95 -102.32
CA GLU A 335 58.43 -32.18 -101.30
C GLU A 335 57.87 -30.75 -101.21
N THR A 336 57.66 -30.25 -99.98
CA THR A 336 58.00 -28.90 -99.44
C THR A 336 57.11 -28.53 -98.23
N ALA A 337 57.75 -28.00 -97.18
CA ALA A 337 57.20 -27.59 -95.87
C ALA A 337 56.45 -26.21 -95.91
N PRO A 338 56.13 -25.47 -94.81
CA PRO A 338 56.10 -25.73 -93.34
C PRO A 338 54.85 -25.17 -92.56
N LYS A 339 54.87 -25.32 -91.20
CA LYS A 339 53.92 -24.92 -90.12
C LYS A 339 53.84 -23.40 -89.79
N PRO A 340 52.80 -22.92 -89.05
CA PRO A 340 52.94 -22.46 -87.62
C PRO A 340 51.66 -22.70 -86.72
N LYS A 341 51.67 -22.96 -85.38
CA LYS A 341 52.04 -22.24 -84.12
C LYS A 341 50.90 -21.41 -83.44
N ARG A 342 50.43 -21.77 -82.20
CA ARG A 342 50.41 -20.96 -80.93
C ARG A 342 49.27 -21.24 -79.88
N ARG A 343 49.70 -21.28 -78.59
CA ARG A 343 49.19 -20.68 -77.30
C ARG A 343 47.69 -20.77 -76.95
N GLY A 344 47.20 -21.05 -75.73
CA GLY A 344 47.77 -21.09 -74.37
C GLY A 344 46.80 -20.44 -73.38
N ALA A 345 46.02 -21.23 -72.61
CA ALA A 345 45.03 -20.75 -71.62
C ALA A 345 44.87 -21.75 -70.47
N TRP A 346 45.70 -21.63 -69.42
CA TRP A 346 45.61 -22.44 -68.19
C TRP A 346 45.89 -21.63 -66.90
N ARG A 347 46.12 -20.31 -67.01
CA ARG A 347 46.47 -19.47 -65.84
C ARG A 347 45.26 -18.90 -65.08
N ASP A 348 44.04 -19.04 -65.59
CA ASP A 348 42.84 -18.47 -64.95
C ASP A 348 42.10 -19.45 -64.02
N ILE A 349 42.54 -20.72 -63.95
CA ILE A 349 41.81 -21.76 -63.20
C ILE A 349 42.38 -21.99 -61.78
N LEU A 350 43.60 -21.53 -61.48
CA LEU A 350 44.26 -21.83 -60.20
C LEU A 350 44.07 -20.77 -59.10
N SER A 351 43.42 -19.63 -59.38
CA SER A 351 43.24 -18.54 -58.40
C SER A 351 41.92 -18.60 -57.62
N ALA A 352 41.04 -19.58 -57.88
CA ALA A 352 39.70 -19.64 -57.29
C ALA A 352 39.55 -20.58 -56.07
N VAL A 353 40.59 -21.30 -55.66
CA VAL A 353 40.48 -22.40 -54.66
C VAL A 353 41.05 -22.04 -53.27
N GLU A 354 41.69 -20.88 -53.10
CA GLU A 354 42.39 -20.54 -51.85
C GLU A 354 41.53 -19.78 -50.82
N ARG A 355 40.21 -19.77 -50.96
CA ARG A 355 39.29 -19.13 -50.00
C ARG A 355 38.21 -20.09 -49.53
N GLY A 356 38.42 -20.68 -48.34
CA GLY A 356 37.31 -21.22 -47.56
C GLY A 356 37.68 -22.31 -46.57
N LEU A 357 38.13 -21.95 -45.36
CA LEU A 357 37.93 -22.72 -44.13
C LEU A 357 37.82 -21.73 -42.93
N PRO A 358 36.84 -21.89 -42.02
CA PRO A 358 36.59 -20.95 -40.92
C PRO A 358 37.30 -21.36 -39.62
N ALA A 359 37.73 -20.37 -38.85
CA ALA A 359 38.08 -20.54 -37.45
C ALA A 359 37.69 -19.30 -36.63
N ARG A 360 37.13 -19.58 -35.45
CA ARG A 360 37.27 -18.84 -34.18
C ARG A 360 36.21 -17.77 -33.84
N SER A 361 35.30 -18.19 -32.95
CA SER A 361 34.62 -17.44 -31.88
C SER A 361 34.61 -15.91 -32.01
N GLU A 362 33.49 -15.40 -32.51
CA GLU A 362 33.17 -13.98 -32.56
C GLU A 362 33.11 -13.39 -31.15
N SER A 363 33.88 -12.31 -30.95
CA SER A 363 33.52 -11.27 -29.98
C SER A 363 32.09 -10.79 -30.28
N PRO A 364 31.27 -10.48 -29.26
CA PRO A 364 29.93 -9.96 -29.49
C PRO A 364 30.01 -8.73 -30.38
N ALA A 365 29.10 -8.64 -31.36
CA ALA A 365 29.11 -7.57 -32.32
C ALA A 365 28.93 -6.21 -31.59
N PRO A 366 29.53 -5.12 -32.08
CA PRO A 366 29.42 -3.79 -31.45
C PRO A 366 27.97 -3.29 -31.28
N ALA A 367 27.01 -3.84 -32.03
CA ALA A 367 25.58 -3.57 -31.85
C ALA A 367 25.01 -4.16 -30.55
N ASP A 368 25.50 -5.31 -30.10
CA ASP A 368 25.04 -5.98 -28.88
C ASP A 368 25.49 -5.23 -27.62
N VAL A 369 26.69 -4.65 -27.66
CA VAL A 369 27.25 -3.82 -26.57
C VAL A 369 26.41 -2.57 -26.38
N LYS A 370 26.05 -1.86 -27.46
CA LYS A 370 25.19 -0.67 -27.38
C LYS A 370 23.81 -1.02 -26.82
N ALA A 371 23.18 -2.09 -27.30
CA ALA A 371 21.88 -2.53 -26.81
C ALA A 371 21.91 -3.02 -25.34
N ALA A 372 23.05 -3.53 -24.88
CA ALA A 372 23.26 -3.85 -23.46
C ALA A 372 23.39 -2.57 -22.61
N MET A 373 24.13 -1.57 -23.10
CA MET A 373 24.27 -0.26 -22.44
C MET A 373 22.94 0.50 -22.38
N ASP A 374 22.13 0.49 -23.45
CA ASP A 374 20.81 1.14 -23.45
C ASP A 374 19.87 0.50 -22.42
N ARG A 375 19.90 -0.83 -22.28
CA ARG A 375 19.15 -1.57 -21.25
C ARG A 375 19.63 -1.28 -19.84
N LEU A 376 20.95 -1.15 -19.66
CA LEU A 376 21.57 -0.78 -18.39
C LEU A 376 21.10 0.61 -17.94
N VAL A 377 21.22 1.60 -18.84
CA VAL A 377 20.76 2.98 -18.61
C VAL A 377 19.26 3.02 -18.30
N GLU A 378 18.44 2.21 -18.97
CA GLU A 378 17.01 2.13 -18.66
C GLU A 378 16.73 1.56 -17.26
N ARG A 379 17.45 0.50 -16.85
CA ARG A 379 17.31 -0.04 -15.48
C ARG A 379 17.69 0.99 -14.42
N MET A 380 18.74 1.76 -14.65
CA MET A 380 19.17 2.79 -13.72
C MET A 380 18.18 3.97 -13.64
N HIS A 381 17.54 4.33 -14.75
CA HIS A 381 16.46 5.31 -14.72
C HIS A 381 15.24 4.81 -13.93
N ARG A 382 14.83 3.56 -14.11
CA ARG A 382 13.74 2.96 -13.30
C ARG A 382 14.11 2.90 -11.82
N PHE A 383 15.38 2.64 -11.50
CA PHE A 383 15.85 2.68 -10.12
C PHE A 383 15.68 4.07 -9.48
N SER A 384 15.88 5.17 -10.23
CA SER A 384 15.62 6.51 -9.69
C SER A 384 14.17 6.74 -9.24
N LEU A 385 13.21 6.16 -9.97
CA LEU A 385 11.80 6.14 -9.59
C LEU A 385 11.57 5.26 -8.34
N THR A 386 12.16 4.07 -8.28
CA THR A 386 12.11 3.20 -7.09
C THR A 386 12.67 3.90 -5.86
N MET A 387 13.74 4.68 -6.02
CA MET A 387 14.35 5.45 -4.94
C MET A 387 13.45 6.58 -4.49
N ARG A 388 12.92 7.39 -5.41
CA ARG A 388 11.98 8.46 -5.08
C ARG A 388 10.76 7.91 -4.32
N THR A 389 10.21 6.81 -4.80
CA THR A 389 9.03 6.18 -4.21
C THR A 389 9.27 5.58 -2.84
N SER A 390 10.41 4.92 -2.64
CA SER A 390 10.75 4.31 -1.35
C SER A 390 11.06 5.36 -0.29
N LEU A 391 11.71 6.47 -0.66
CA LEU A 391 12.17 7.49 0.28
C LEU A 391 11.10 8.55 0.62
N TYR A 392 10.17 8.82 -0.30
CA TYR A 392 9.23 9.93 -0.18
C TYR A 392 7.78 9.57 -0.49
N GLY A 393 7.48 8.30 -0.82
CA GLY A 393 6.17 7.88 -1.28
C GLY A 393 5.95 8.10 -2.78
N GLY A 394 4.75 7.76 -3.27
CA GLY A 394 4.41 7.81 -4.70
C GLY A 394 4.66 9.19 -5.33
N PRO A 395 5.18 9.27 -6.57
CA PRO A 395 5.41 10.55 -7.22
C PRO A 395 4.08 11.20 -7.62
N ALA A 396 4.09 12.50 -7.91
CA ALA A 396 2.92 13.13 -8.50
C ALA A 396 2.60 12.48 -9.86
N ARG A 397 1.30 12.43 -10.21
CA ARG A 397 0.85 11.79 -11.47
C ARG A 397 1.48 12.42 -12.70
N ASP A 398 1.69 13.74 -12.66
CA ASP A 398 2.28 14.49 -13.78
C ASP A 398 3.76 14.12 -13.98
N ASP A 399 4.53 13.95 -12.90
CA ASP A 399 5.94 13.57 -12.99
C ASP A 399 6.09 12.12 -13.49
N LEU A 400 5.18 11.23 -13.07
CA LEU A 400 5.12 9.86 -13.60
C LEU A 400 4.81 9.87 -15.11
N ALA A 401 3.83 10.66 -15.55
CA ALA A 401 3.49 10.78 -16.97
C ALA A 401 4.64 11.37 -17.80
N ARG A 402 5.40 12.33 -17.25
CA ARG A 402 6.60 12.88 -17.92
C ARG A 402 7.73 11.86 -18.00
N PHE A 403 7.94 11.08 -16.94
CA PHE A 403 8.91 10.00 -16.94
C PHE A 403 8.58 8.93 -18.00
N GLU A 404 7.31 8.50 -18.06
CA GLU A 404 6.81 7.59 -19.10
C GLU A 404 6.87 8.20 -20.50
N GLY A 405 6.68 9.52 -20.60
CA GLY A 405 6.83 10.31 -21.83
C GLY A 405 8.28 10.50 -22.31
N GLY A 406 9.27 9.96 -21.58
CA GLY A 406 10.67 9.95 -22.00
C GLY A 406 11.60 10.87 -21.20
N GLU A 407 11.08 11.65 -20.24
CA GLU A 407 11.91 12.44 -19.33
C GLU A 407 12.53 11.58 -18.21
N ARG A 408 13.39 10.62 -18.59
CA ARG A 408 13.95 9.58 -17.71
C ARG A 408 14.83 10.11 -16.57
N LEU A 409 15.27 11.37 -16.63
CA LEU A 409 16.12 12.02 -15.63
C LEU A 409 15.35 12.92 -14.65
N ILE A 410 14.01 12.99 -14.73
CA ILE A 410 13.22 13.87 -13.86
C ILE A 410 13.46 13.57 -12.37
N PHE A 411 13.33 12.30 -11.96
CA PHE A 411 13.51 11.89 -10.57
C PHE A 411 14.96 11.96 -10.10
N VAL A 412 15.93 11.74 -10.99
CA VAL A 412 17.35 11.93 -10.66
C VAL A 412 17.61 13.40 -10.34
N ARG A 413 17.05 14.34 -11.12
CA ARG A 413 17.19 15.78 -10.86
C ARG A 413 16.52 16.18 -9.56
N GLU A 414 15.28 15.74 -9.32
CA GLU A 414 14.58 15.99 -8.06
C GLU A 414 15.38 15.49 -6.85
N LEU A 415 15.88 14.25 -6.91
CA LEU A 415 16.69 13.68 -5.83
C LEU A 415 17.98 14.49 -5.59
N LEU A 416 18.60 15.02 -6.64
CA LEU A 416 19.81 15.84 -6.52
C LEU A 416 19.57 17.29 -6.12
N GLU A 417 18.34 17.80 -6.28
CA GLU A 417 17.95 19.12 -5.80
C GLU A 417 17.69 19.14 -4.28
N GLU A 418 17.39 17.97 -3.69
CA GLU A 418 17.25 17.80 -2.25
C GLU A 418 18.58 17.97 -1.50
N ASP A 419 18.53 18.29 -0.20
CA ASP A 419 19.73 18.35 0.64
C ASP A 419 20.47 17.00 0.64
N SER A 420 21.67 16.99 0.04
CA SER A 420 22.52 15.80 -0.08
C SER A 420 22.83 15.11 1.26
N SER A 421 22.84 15.83 2.38
CA SER A 421 23.06 15.25 3.71
C SER A 421 21.83 14.49 4.21
N GLU A 422 20.64 15.07 4.00
CA GLU A 422 19.38 14.44 4.35
C GLU A 422 19.10 13.23 3.47
N LEU A 423 19.31 13.36 2.16
CA LEU A 423 19.12 12.25 1.23
C LEU A 423 20.05 11.08 1.58
N ARG A 424 21.33 11.32 1.88
CA ARG A 424 22.26 10.26 2.34
C ARG A 424 21.76 9.57 3.59
N ARG A 425 21.31 10.34 4.60
CA ARG A 425 20.75 9.77 5.85
C ARG A 425 19.52 8.91 5.58
N ARG A 426 18.62 9.37 4.72
CA ARG A 426 17.40 8.63 4.34
C ARG A 426 17.73 7.35 3.58
N ILE A 427 18.64 7.39 2.62
CA ILE A 427 19.10 6.20 1.88
C ILE A 427 19.69 5.17 2.85
N ALA A 428 20.59 5.60 3.75
CA ALA A 428 21.21 4.71 4.73
C ALA A 428 20.18 4.09 5.69
N THR A 429 19.22 4.89 6.15
CA THR A 429 18.13 4.43 7.03
C THR A 429 17.22 3.44 6.32
N GLU A 430 16.81 3.74 5.09
CA GLU A 430 15.88 2.90 4.34
C GLU A 430 16.54 1.60 3.86
N ALA A 431 17.82 1.64 3.46
CA ALA A 431 18.60 0.45 3.14
C ALA A 431 18.77 -0.46 4.37
N GLY A 432 18.97 0.12 5.56
CA GLY A 432 19.03 -0.64 6.80
C GLY A 432 17.68 -1.26 7.23
N ARG A 433 16.57 -0.64 6.82
CA ARG A 433 15.21 -1.06 7.21
C ARG A 433 14.56 -2.03 6.22
N ASN A 434 14.83 -1.87 4.92
CA ASN A 434 14.13 -2.56 3.85
C ASN A 434 15.12 -3.34 2.95
N ALA A 435 15.11 -4.67 3.08
CA ALA A 435 16.02 -5.54 2.35
C ALA A 435 15.82 -5.49 0.81
N VAL A 436 14.58 -5.25 0.34
CA VAL A 436 14.31 -5.11 -1.09
C VAL A 436 14.94 -3.84 -1.63
N PHE A 437 14.84 -2.73 -0.88
CA PHE A 437 15.49 -1.48 -1.23
C PHE A 437 17.01 -1.62 -1.22
N ASP A 438 17.61 -2.22 -0.17
CA ASP A 438 19.06 -2.49 -0.11
C ASP A 438 19.55 -3.29 -1.33
N SER A 439 18.83 -4.36 -1.70
CA SER A 439 19.15 -5.14 -2.90
C SER A 439 19.13 -4.29 -4.16
N ALA A 440 18.11 -3.44 -4.34
CA ALA A 440 18.00 -2.56 -5.50
C ALA A 440 19.14 -1.52 -5.53
N VAL A 441 19.54 -0.98 -4.38
CA VAL A 441 20.67 -0.05 -4.28
C VAL A 441 21.97 -0.73 -4.70
N ARG A 442 22.22 -1.96 -4.22
CA ARG A 442 23.42 -2.73 -4.59
C ARG A 442 23.44 -3.10 -6.07
N GLU A 443 22.29 -3.48 -6.62
CA GLU A 443 22.16 -3.75 -8.06
C GLU A 443 22.48 -2.50 -8.87
N PHE A 444 21.95 -1.32 -8.49
CA PHE A 444 22.25 -0.06 -9.15
C PHE A 444 23.75 0.29 -9.11
N LEU A 445 24.39 0.14 -7.94
CA LEU A 445 25.83 0.39 -7.83
C LEU A 445 26.64 -0.57 -8.72
N GLY A 446 26.27 -1.85 -8.75
CA GLY A 446 26.92 -2.85 -9.61
C GLY A 446 26.69 -2.60 -11.11
N ASP A 447 25.48 -2.18 -11.49
CA ASP A 447 25.14 -1.80 -12.85
C ASP A 447 25.95 -0.56 -13.30
N PHE A 448 26.13 0.43 -12.42
CA PHE A 448 26.97 1.60 -12.71
C PHE A 448 28.45 1.22 -12.82
N ASP A 449 28.96 0.35 -11.93
CA ASP A 449 30.33 -0.17 -12.01
C ASP A 449 30.60 -0.87 -13.35
N ALA A 450 29.63 -1.68 -13.81
CA ALA A 450 29.70 -2.36 -15.11
C ALA A 450 29.69 -1.38 -16.29
N LEU A 451 29.08 -0.20 -16.14
CA LEU A 451 29.13 0.87 -17.14
C LEU A 451 30.50 1.56 -17.18
N LEU A 452 31.17 1.70 -16.04
CA LEU A 452 32.50 2.33 -15.95
C LEU A 452 33.64 1.39 -16.38
N GLN A 453 33.46 0.07 -16.25
CA GLN A 453 34.52 -0.92 -16.53
C GLN A 453 35.09 -0.85 -17.96
N PRO A 454 34.29 -0.72 -19.04
CA PRO A 454 34.81 -0.58 -20.40
C PRO A 454 35.55 0.73 -20.60
N LEU A 455 35.09 1.81 -19.97
CA LEU A 455 35.68 3.15 -20.11
C LEU A 455 37.10 3.18 -19.54
N GLY A 456 37.32 2.51 -18.40
CA GLY A 456 38.65 2.44 -17.78
C GLY A 456 39.68 1.57 -18.51
N ALA A 457 39.26 0.75 -19.49
CA ALA A 457 40.16 -0.09 -20.27
C ALA A 457 40.84 0.67 -21.43
N GLU A 458 40.31 1.84 -21.79
CA GLU A 458 40.86 2.69 -22.86
C GLU A 458 41.90 3.66 -22.28
N GLY A 459 42.94 4.02 -23.05
CA GLY A 459 44.07 4.83 -22.57
C GLY A 459 43.71 6.25 -22.11
N GLU A 460 42.51 6.74 -22.44
CA GLU A 460 41.91 8.01 -21.98
C GLU A 460 40.78 7.78 -20.94
N GLY A 461 40.72 6.59 -20.34
CA GLY A 461 39.60 6.13 -19.52
C GLY A 461 39.30 6.99 -18.29
N ASP A 462 40.32 7.59 -17.68
CA ASP A 462 40.14 8.46 -16.52
C ASP A 462 39.31 9.72 -16.85
N GLU A 463 39.48 10.29 -18.05
CA GLU A 463 38.72 11.47 -18.49
C GLU A 463 37.27 11.09 -18.81
N ALA A 464 37.06 9.96 -19.49
CA ALA A 464 35.72 9.44 -19.80
C ALA A 464 34.94 9.04 -18.54
N ILE A 465 35.60 8.46 -17.53
CA ILE A 465 35.01 8.16 -16.22
C ILE A 465 34.64 9.47 -15.52
N ALA A 466 35.55 10.46 -15.50
CA ALA A 466 35.28 11.76 -14.87
C ALA A 466 34.12 12.50 -15.55
N GLU A 467 33.99 12.42 -16.88
CA GLU A 467 32.85 12.98 -17.61
C GLU A 467 31.54 12.26 -17.29
N THR A 468 31.57 10.93 -17.22
CA THR A 468 30.42 10.11 -16.85
C THR A 468 29.94 10.39 -15.42
N LEU A 469 30.87 10.61 -14.47
CA LEU A 469 30.56 10.96 -13.09
C LEU A 469 29.97 12.37 -12.94
N LYS A 470 30.24 13.29 -13.87
CA LYS A 470 29.61 14.63 -13.90
C LYS A 470 28.13 14.57 -14.31
N SER A 471 27.70 13.50 -14.98
CA SER A 471 26.28 13.33 -15.33
C SER A 471 25.39 13.29 -14.07
N PRO A 472 24.09 13.64 -14.17
CA PRO A 472 23.16 13.50 -13.04
C PRO A 472 23.16 12.09 -12.45
N LEU A 473 23.26 11.08 -13.30
CA LEU A 473 23.26 9.68 -12.88
C LEU A 473 24.55 9.31 -12.13
N GLY A 474 25.69 9.84 -12.58
CA GLY A 474 26.98 9.70 -11.91
C GLY A 474 27.02 10.38 -10.54
N ARG A 475 26.42 11.57 -10.42
CA ARG A 475 26.26 12.25 -9.13
C ARG A 475 25.38 11.46 -8.16
N LEU A 476 24.29 10.86 -8.65
CA LEU A 476 23.45 9.98 -7.85
C LEU A 476 24.21 8.73 -7.40
N TYR A 477 25.01 8.11 -8.28
CA TYR A 477 25.87 6.97 -7.94
C TYR A 477 26.85 7.29 -6.81
N VAL A 478 27.57 8.42 -6.89
CA VAL A 478 28.49 8.84 -5.83
C VAL A 478 27.73 9.07 -4.52
N LEU A 479 26.60 9.79 -4.56
CA LEU A 479 25.80 10.09 -3.38
C LEU A 479 25.32 8.82 -2.67
N VAL A 480 24.80 7.86 -3.44
CA VAL A 480 24.32 6.56 -2.95
C VAL A 480 25.47 5.73 -2.37
N GLY A 481 26.62 5.70 -3.06
CA GLY A 481 27.80 4.99 -2.58
C GLY A 481 28.35 5.58 -1.28
N THR A 482 28.41 6.90 -1.15
CA THR A 482 28.80 7.57 0.10
C THR A 482 27.78 7.33 1.22
N ALA A 483 26.48 7.31 0.92
CA ALA A 483 25.44 6.98 1.91
C ALA A 483 25.65 5.60 2.56
N LEU A 484 26.18 4.64 1.79
CA LEU A 484 26.45 3.28 2.23
C LEU A 484 27.89 3.05 2.73
N GLY A 485 28.73 4.09 2.79
CA GLY A 485 30.12 3.98 3.20
C GLY A 485 31.00 3.23 2.19
N ARG A 486 30.63 3.24 0.90
CA ARG A 486 31.44 2.65 -0.18
C ARG A 486 32.51 3.62 -0.69
N PHE A 487 32.23 4.91 -0.64
CA PHE A 487 33.15 5.99 -0.99
C PHE A 487 33.30 6.90 0.24
N ASP A 488 34.47 6.86 0.85
CA ASP A 488 34.87 7.72 1.97
C ASP A 488 35.41 9.07 1.50
#